data_AF-A0A7X7F4R9-F1
#
_entry.id   AF-A0A7X7F4R9-F1
#
_cell.length_a   1.000
_cell.length_b   1.000
_cell.length_c   1.000
_cell.angle_alpha   90.00
_cell.angle_beta   90.00
_cell.angle_gamma   90.00
#
_symmetry.space_group_name_H-M   'P 1'
#
loop_
_entity.id
_entity.type
_entity.pdbx_description
1 polymer ?
#
loop_
_entity_poly.entity_id
_entity_poly.type
_entity_poly.pdbx_seq_one_letter_code
_entity_poly.pdbx_strand_id
1 'polypeptide(L)' 'MTKLEQYAHLDTQLRALLAGERDFTANASSCAALLYDALPEVNWVGFYRLRGEE' A
#
# COMPACT_ATOMS: atom_id res chain seq x y z
N MET A 1 -18.20 -5.96 -8.52
CA MET A 1 -17.86 -5.40 -7.19
C MET A 1 -18.05 -3.91 -7.23
N THR A 2 -18.65 -3.35 -6.20
CA THR A 2 -18.69 -1.90 -5.96
C THR A 2 -17.29 -1.39 -5.57
N LYS A 3 -17.07 -0.09 -5.69
CA LYS A 3 -15.82 0.55 -5.23
C LYS A 3 -15.53 0.25 -3.75
N LEU A 4 -16.57 0.19 -2.92
CA LEU A 4 -16.45 -0.15 -1.50
C LEU A 4 -15.97 -1.60 -1.30
N GLU A 5 -16.53 -2.55 -2.03
CA GLU A 5 -16.12 -3.96 -1.99
C GLU A 5 -14.68 -4.14 -2.48
N GLN A 6 -14.26 -3.39 -3.51
CA GLN A 6 -12.88 -3.42 -4.01
C GLN A 6 -11.89 -2.93 -2.94
N TYR A 7 -12.17 -1.83 -2.25
CA TYR A 7 -11.32 -1.36 -1.15
C TYR A 7 -11.29 -2.32 0.04
N ALA A 8 -12.42 -2.94 0.39
CA ALA A 8 -12.44 -3.95 1.45
C ALA A 8 -11.57 -5.18 1.10
N HIS A 9 -11.61 -5.61 -0.16
CA HIS A 9 -10.75 -6.67 -0.66
C HIS A 9 -9.26 -6.26 -0.66
N LEU A 10 -8.97 -5.01 -1.04
CA LEU A 10 -7.61 -4.46 -1.06
C LEU A 10 -7.02 -4.34 0.36
N ASP A 11 -7.81 -3.92 1.35
CA ASP A 11 -7.40 -3.89 2.76
C ASP A 11 -7.03 -5.30 3.27
N THR A 12 -7.81 -6.31 2.89
CA THR A 12 -7.53 -7.71 3.27
C THR A 12 -6.20 -8.19 2.68
N GLN A 13 -5.96 -7.91 1.40
CA GLN A 13 -4.70 -8.25 0.71
C GLN A 13 -3.51 -7.53 1.34
N LEU A 14 -3.65 -6.23 1.61
CA LEU A 14 -2.59 -5.44 2.21
C LEU A 14 -2.22 -5.96 3.61
N ARG A 15 -3.21 -6.29 4.45
CA ARG A 15 -2.95 -6.88 5.79
C ARG A 15 -2.16 -8.18 5.70
N ALA A 16 -2.51 -9.06 4.76
CA ALA A 16 -1.78 -10.30 4.54
C ALA A 16 -0.35 -10.05 4.04
N LEU A 17 -0.17 -9.09 3.14
CA LEU A 17 1.12 -8.72 2.57
C LEU A 17 2.09 -8.15 3.61
N LEU A 18 1.60 -7.35 4.56
CA LEU A 18 2.41 -6.72 5.60
C LEU A 18 2.59 -7.61 6.85
N ALA A 19 1.94 -8.78 6.90
CA ALA A 19 1.93 -9.61 8.08
C ALA A 19 3.33 -10.21 8.36
N GLY A 20 3.88 -9.92 9.54
CA GLY A 20 5.16 -10.47 9.99
C GLY A 20 6.40 -9.70 9.55
N GLU A 21 6.28 -8.76 8.61
CA GLU A 21 7.37 -7.88 8.20
C GLU A 21 7.40 -6.62 9.08
N ARG A 22 8.60 -6.28 9.58
CA ARG A 22 8.83 -5.13 10.47
C ARG A 22 9.63 -4.02 9.81
N ASP A 23 10.31 -4.30 8.70
CA ASP A 23 11.02 -3.28 7.95
C ASP A 23 10.05 -2.33 7.27
N PHE A 24 10.22 -1.04 7.55
CA PHE A 24 9.36 0.00 7.00
C PHE A 24 9.49 0.09 5.48
N THR A 25 10.71 0.00 4.94
CA THR A 25 10.96 0.20 3.52
C THR A 25 10.36 -0.94 2.70
N ALA A 26 10.51 -2.19 3.17
CA ALA A 26 9.88 -3.36 2.58
C ALA A 26 8.35 -3.22 2.56
N ASN A 27 7.75 -2.92 3.71
CA ASN A 27 6.30 -2.71 3.83
C ASN A 27 5.78 -1.57 2.95
N ALA A 28 6.48 -0.43 2.92
CA ALA A 28 6.10 0.73 2.11
C ALA A 28 6.21 0.43 0.61
N SER A 29 7.27 -0.27 0.18
CA SER A 29 7.47 -0.67 -1.20
C SER A 29 6.40 -1.67 -1.66
N SER A 30 6.14 -2.71 -0.87
CA SER A 30 5.12 -3.72 -1.16
C SER A 30 3.71 -3.13 -1.19
N CYS A 31 3.40 -2.22 -0.27
CA CYS A 31 2.13 -1.50 -0.26
C CYS A 31 1.96 -0.64 -1.53
N ALA A 32 2.96 0.17 -1.89
CA ALA A 32 2.90 1.00 -3.09
C ALA A 32 2.71 0.16 -4.37
N ALA A 33 3.40 -0.98 -4.47
CA ALA A 33 3.23 -1.91 -5.60
C ALA A 33 1.80 -2.47 -5.70
N LEU A 34 1.24 -2.93 -4.58
CA LEU A 34 -0.14 -3.43 -4.53
C LEU A 34 -1.16 -2.35 -4.93
N LEU A 35 -1.00 -1.14 -4.42
CA LEU A 35 -1.90 -0.02 -4.73
C LEU A 35 -1.81 0.42 -6.19
N TYR A 36 -0.61 0.44 -6.76
CA TYR A 36 -0.41 0.81 -8.16
C TYR A 36 -1.09 -0.17 -9.12
N ASP A 37 -1.01 -1.46 -8.81
CA ASP A 37 -1.64 -2.52 -9.62
C ASP A 37 -3.17 -2.54 -9.46
N ALA A 38 -3.68 -2.31 -8.24
CA ALA A 38 -5.10 -2.45 -7.94
C ALA A 38 -5.96 -1.22 -8.29
N LEU A 39 -5.38 -0.02 -8.32
CA LEU A 39 -6.13 1.22 -8.55
C LEU A 39 -6.01 1.68 -10.00
N PRO A 40 -7.11 1.66 -10.78
CA PRO A 40 -7.08 2.21 -12.13
C PRO A 40 -6.86 3.73 -12.08
N GLU A 41 -6.22 4.26 -13.13
CA GLU A 41 -6.03 5.69 -13.36
C GLU A 41 -5.12 6.41 -12.34
N VAL A 42 -4.24 5.66 -11.66
CA VAL A 42 -3.17 6.23 -10.84
C VAL A 42 -1.90 6.37 -11.68
N ASN A 43 -1.36 7.59 -11.75
CA ASN A 43 -0.07 7.84 -12.41
C ASN A 43 1.13 7.60 -11.47
N TRP A 44 0.93 7.73 -10.16
CA TRP A 44 1.97 7.52 -9.15
C TRP A 44 1.37 7.21 -7.76
N VAL A 45 2.00 6.31 -7.01
CA VAL A 45 1.70 6.02 -5.60
C VAL A 45 2.98 5.66 -4.85
N GLY A 46 3.10 6.13 -3.62
CA GLY A 46 4.27 5.88 -2.80
C GLY A 46 4.22 6.59 -1.46
N PHE A 47 5.32 6.50 -0.72
CA PHE A 47 5.46 7.04 0.62
C PHE A 47 6.64 8.00 0.68
N TYR A 48 6.46 9.13 1.37
CA TYR A 48 7.55 9.97 1.82
C TYR A 48 7.82 9.67 3.29
N ARG A 49 9.05 9.30 3.60
CA ARG A 49 9.50 9.12 4.97
C ARG A 49 10.27 10.37 5.39
N LEU A 50 9.69 11.15 6.30
CA LEU A 50 10.41 12.24 6.94
C LEU A 50 11.60 11.66 7.73
N ARG A 51 12.79 12.23 7.51
CA ARG A 51 14.03 11.85 8.18
C ARG A 51 14.65 13.11 8.77
N GLY A 52 14.63 13.23 10.09
CA GLY A 52 15.15 14.39 10.82
C GLY A 52 14.06 15.20 11.52
N GLU A 53 14.47 16.05 12.46
CA GLU A 53 13.68 17.13 13.06
C GLU A 53 14.14 18.44 12.40
N GLU A 54 13.51 18.85 11.30
CA GLU A 54 13.54 20.24 10.83
C GLU A 54 12.11 20.75 10.76
#